data_AF-A0A511H458-F1
#
_entry.id   AF-A0A511H458-F1
#
_cell.length_a   1.000
_cell.length_b   1.000
_cell.length_c   1.000
_cell.angle_alpha   90.00
_cell.angle_beta   90.00
_cell.angle_gamma   90.00
#
_symmetry.space_group_name_H-M   'P 1'
#
loop_
_entity.id
_entity.type
_entity.pdbx_description
1 polymer ?
#
loop_
_entity_poly.entity_id
_entity_poly.type
_entity_poly.pdbx_seq_one_letter_code
_entity_poly.pdbx_strand_id
1 'polypeptide(L)'
;MQCYRLGTYRRAATTDNGGRHVAVMRFLSGEFFLDKKANGGTVVLKRSLWVTFLVYLVAFPLKVVTDPESVWGTLSLRGFLGDLHDTAPWAGAVFAGAYAAFYARFSSQWAYLAGLYNQILQAELAVEPDQKERIEVWWVGFIEDALELHLATKPMFAAVIRHLLTKPGVRKEFENGVPGGKWRLPELQIAVDAVAMETEKKWEAEVAKKGRKTTTSSSVPNLPT
;
A
#
# COMPACT_ATOMS: atom_id res chain seq x y z
N MET A 1 -7.57 8.64 13.89
CA MET A 1 -6.94 8.34 12.58
C MET A 1 -8.05 8.12 11.57
N GLN A 2 -8.50 9.18 10.90
CA GLN A 2 -9.51 9.05 9.84
C GLN A 2 -8.82 8.49 8.60
N CYS A 3 -9.17 7.26 8.18
CA CYS A 3 -8.73 6.75 6.88
C CYS A 3 -9.41 7.58 5.79
N TYR A 4 -8.66 8.48 5.15
CA TYR A 4 -9.11 9.14 3.93
C TYR A 4 -9.40 8.05 2.88
N ARG A 5 -10.66 7.98 2.47
CA ARG A 5 -11.22 6.90 1.67
C ARG A 5 -10.88 7.19 0.20
N LEU A 6 -9.69 6.80 -0.24
CA LEU A 6 -9.30 6.83 -1.66
C LEU A 6 -10.08 5.80 -2.52
N GLY A 7 -11.23 5.29 -2.04
CA GLY A 7 -12.00 4.20 -2.65
C GLY A 7 -13.12 4.65 -3.58
N THR A 8 -13.30 5.97 -3.81
CA THR A 8 -14.38 6.51 -4.65
C THR A 8 -13.97 6.74 -6.11
N TYR A 9 -12.68 6.62 -6.45
CA TYR A 9 -12.17 6.95 -7.79
C TYR A 9 -12.73 6.12 -8.96
N ARG A 10 -13.32 4.96 -8.70
CA ARG A 10 -13.73 3.99 -9.75
C ARG A 10 -15.23 3.75 -9.83
N ARG A 11 -16.07 4.65 -9.31
CA ARG A 11 -17.54 4.46 -9.26
C ARG A 11 -18.30 4.99 -10.48
N ALA A 12 -17.64 5.67 -11.42
CA ALA A 12 -18.30 6.29 -12.58
C ALA A 12 -18.36 5.40 -13.85
N ALA A 13 -17.81 4.18 -13.83
CA ALA A 13 -17.66 3.34 -15.04
C ALA A 13 -18.25 1.92 -14.90
N THR A 14 -19.27 1.70 -14.06
CA THR A 14 -19.85 0.36 -13.82
C THR A 14 -21.35 0.32 -14.07
N THR A 15 -21.77 0.61 -15.29
CA THR A 15 -23.12 0.24 -15.80
C THR A 15 -23.08 -0.94 -16.78
N ASP A 16 -21.91 -1.52 -17.05
CA ASP A 16 -21.73 -2.69 -17.94
C ASP A 16 -21.24 -3.93 -17.14
N ASN A 17 -21.48 -5.13 -17.70
CA ASN A 17 -21.08 -6.45 -17.19
C ASN A 17 -19.61 -6.52 -16.75
N GLY A 18 -18.73 -5.69 -17.31
CA GLY A 18 -17.33 -5.54 -16.89
C GLY A 18 -17.15 -5.18 -15.40
N GLY A 19 -18.12 -4.48 -14.79
CA GLY A 19 -18.06 -4.11 -13.37
C GLY A 19 -18.11 -5.30 -12.41
N ARG A 20 -18.80 -6.39 -12.78
CA ARG A 20 -18.92 -7.59 -11.92
C ARG A 20 -17.60 -8.36 -11.84
N HIS A 21 -16.91 -8.53 -12.95
CA HIS A 21 -15.61 -9.22 -12.98
C HIS A 21 -14.57 -8.48 -12.14
N VAL A 22 -14.54 -7.15 -12.24
CA VAL A 22 -13.65 -6.32 -11.41
C VAL A 22 -13.99 -6.46 -9.93
N ALA A 23 -15.27 -6.46 -9.56
CA ALA A 23 -15.68 -6.64 -8.16
C ALA A 23 -15.27 -8.00 -7.60
N VAL A 24 -15.45 -9.09 -8.36
CA VAL A 24 -15.04 -10.44 -7.95
C VAL A 24 -13.52 -10.50 -7.79
N MET A 25 -12.74 -9.97 -8.74
CA MET A 25 -11.28 -9.95 -8.65
C MET A 25 -10.78 -9.14 -7.45
N ARG A 26 -11.41 -8.00 -7.17
CA ARG A 26 -11.09 -7.18 -5.99
C ARG A 26 -11.37 -7.92 -4.69
N PHE A 27 -12.47 -8.69 -4.63
CA PHE A 27 -12.80 -9.51 -3.49
C PHE A 27 -11.80 -10.67 -3.32
N LEU A 28 -11.61 -11.48 -4.36
CA LEU A 28 -10.73 -12.66 -4.30
C LEU A 28 -9.29 -12.29 -3.97
N SER A 29 -8.76 -11.23 -4.57
CA SER A 29 -7.37 -10.78 -4.34
C SER A 29 -7.18 -9.95 -3.06
N GLY A 30 -8.26 -9.64 -2.33
CA GLY A 30 -8.23 -8.74 -1.17
C GLY A 30 -7.87 -7.29 -1.51
N GLU A 31 -8.06 -6.85 -2.76
CA GLU A 31 -7.70 -5.50 -3.20
C GLU A 31 -8.44 -4.40 -2.41
N PHE A 32 -9.63 -4.70 -1.89
CA PHE A 32 -10.39 -3.78 -1.03
C PHE A 32 -9.64 -3.34 0.24
N PHE A 33 -8.57 -4.05 0.66
CA PHE A 33 -7.71 -3.58 1.75
C PHE A 33 -6.90 -2.32 1.37
N LEU A 34 -6.66 -2.10 0.08
CA LEU A 34 -5.92 -0.95 -0.46
C LEU A 34 -6.77 0.33 -0.47
N ASP A 35 -8.10 0.21 -0.45
CA ASP A 35 -9.02 1.36 -0.40
C ASP A 35 -8.85 2.22 0.88
N LYS A 36 -8.26 1.66 1.94
CA LYS A 36 -8.10 2.31 3.25
C LYS A 36 -6.66 2.54 3.65
N LYS A 37 -5.69 1.88 3.01
CA LYS A 37 -4.29 1.88 3.42
C LYS A 37 -3.37 1.80 2.21
N ALA A 38 -2.32 2.61 2.22
CA ALA A 38 -1.25 2.53 1.25
C ALA A 38 -0.64 1.12 1.19
N ASN A 39 -0.36 0.65 -0.02
CA ASN A 39 0.18 -0.68 -0.28
C ASN A 39 1.52 -0.89 0.43
N GLY A 40 1.63 -1.84 1.36
CA GLY A 40 2.91 -2.23 1.96
C GLY A 40 2.77 -3.44 2.87
N GLY A 41 3.80 -3.72 3.67
CA GLY A 41 3.92 -5.00 4.39
C GLY A 41 2.67 -5.44 5.17
N THR A 42 2.02 -4.53 5.91
CA THR A 42 0.79 -4.87 6.64
C THR A 42 -0.38 -5.22 5.71
N VAL A 43 -0.52 -4.55 4.57
CA VAL A 43 -1.59 -4.85 3.60
C VAL A 43 -1.29 -6.15 2.86
N VAL A 44 -0.03 -6.36 2.46
CA VAL A 44 0.46 -7.62 1.89
C VAL A 44 0.11 -8.80 2.81
N LEU A 45 0.44 -8.69 4.11
CA LEU A 45 0.10 -9.72 5.10
C LEU A 45 -1.40 -10.01 5.15
N LYS A 46 -2.24 -8.96 5.25
CA LYS A 46 -3.70 -9.11 5.31
C LYS A 46 -4.27 -9.78 4.06
N ARG A 47 -3.80 -9.39 2.88
CA ARG A 47 -4.21 -9.99 1.60
C ARG A 47 -3.78 -11.46 1.51
N SER A 48 -2.60 -11.78 2.02
CA SER A 48 -2.09 -13.16 2.06
C SER A 48 -2.95 -14.04 2.95
N LEU A 49 -3.27 -13.57 4.16
CA LEU A 49 -4.19 -14.25 5.08
C LEU A 49 -5.58 -14.43 4.47
N TRP A 50 -6.08 -13.40 3.80
CA TRP A 50 -7.38 -13.44 3.13
C TRP A 50 -7.44 -14.47 2.00
N VAL A 51 -6.45 -14.49 1.10
CA VAL A 51 -6.37 -15.49 0.03
C VAL A 51 -6.20 -16.89 0.60
N THR A 52 -5.36 -17.04 1.64
CA THR A 52 -5.19 -18.33 2.32
C THR A 52 -6.52 -18.83 2.87
N PHE A 53 -7.26 -17.96 3.55
CA PHE A 53 -8.59 -18.29 4.08
C PHE A 53 -9.55 -18.72 2.96
N LEU A 54 -9.62 -18.00 1.84
CA LEU A 54 -10.48 -18.36 0.72
C LEU A 54 -10.11 -19.71 0.09
N VAL A 55 -8.82 -19.97 -0.11
CA VAL A 55 -8.33 -21.26 -0.64
C VAL A 55 -8.65 -22.38 0.35
N TYR A 56 -8.43 -22.13 1.64
CA TYR A 56 -8.70 -23.11 2.69
C TYR A 56 -10.19 -23.45 2.82
N LEU A 57 -11.07 -22.45 2.68
CA LEU A 57 -12.53 -22.66 2.66
C LEU A 57 -12.98 -23.62 1.56
N VAL A 58 -12.24 -23.74 0.45
CA VAL A 58 -12.55 -24.67 -0.64
C VAL A 58 -11.80 -26.00 -0.45
N ALA A 59 -10.52 -25.95 -0.11
CA ALA A 59 -9.68 -27.14 0.03
C ALA A 59 -10.11 -28.04 1.19
N PHE A 60 -10.51 -27.45 2.32
CA PHE A 60 -10.88 -28.22 3.51
C PHE A 60 -12.13 -29.09 3.29
N PRO A 61 -13.28 -28.57 2.79
CA PRO A 61 -14.42 -29.42 2.45
C PRO A 61 -14.10 -30.51 1.43
N LEU A 62 -13.25 -30.22 0.43
CA LEU A 62 -12.85 -31.22 -0.57
C LEU A 62 -12.05 -32.37 0.06
N LYS A 63 -11.08 -32.08 0.94
CA LYS A 63 -10.36 -33.11 1.72
C LYS A 63 -11.33 -33.97 2.50
N VAL A 64 -12.24 -33.30 3.20
CA VAL A 64 -13.19 -33.91 4.11
C VAL A 64 -14.23 -34.79 3.37
N VAL A 65 -14.63 -34.44 2.14
CA VAL A 65 -15.55 -35.28 1.32
C VAL A 65 -14.84 -36.46 0.67
N THR A 66 -13.53 -36.35 0.42
CA THR A 66 -12.75 -37.41 -0.26
C THR A 66 -12.11 -38.40 0.70
N ASP A 67 -12.04 -38.05 1.99
CA ASP A 67 -11.48 -38.89 3.04
C ASP A 67 -12.56 -39.80 3.66
N PRO A 68 -12.53 -41.12 3.42
CA PRO A 68 -13.53 -42.05 3.94
C PRO A 68 -13.52 -42.16 5.47
N GLU A 69 -12.45 -41.72 6.14
CA GLU A 69 -12.35 -41.69 7.60
C GLU A 69 -12.83 -40.35 8.20
N SER A 70 -13.33 -39.43 7.38
CA SER A 70 -13.66 -38.08 7.80
C SER A 70 -14.89 -37.95 8.72
N VAL A 71 -14.88 -36.88 9.50
CA VAL A 71 -15.85 -36.50 10.54
C VAL A 71 -17.29 -36.32 10.06
N TRP A 72 -17.57 -36.24 8.75
CA TRP A 72 -18.96 -36.10 8.27
C TRP A 72 -19.87 -37.24 8.76
N GLY A 73 -19.31 -38.42 9.02
CA GLY A 73 -20.05 -39.55 9.58
C GLY A 73 -20.41 -39.42 11.08
N THR A 74 -19.67 -38.61 11.85
CA THR A 74 -19.79 -38.60 13.34
C THR A 74 -19.97 -37.23 13.99
N LEU A 75 -19.86 -36.11 13.23
CA LEU A 75 -20.02 -34.72 13.72
C LEU A 75 -19.33 -34.46 15.07
N SER A 76 -18.12 -35.00 15.26
CA SER A 76 -17.32 -34.86 16.48
C SER A 76 -16.42 -33.63 16.44
N LEU A 77 -16.51 -32.76 17.44
CA LEU A 77 -15.59 -31.61 17.58
C LEU A 77 -14.12 -32.05 17.61
N ARG A 78 -13.82 -33.19 18.24
CA ARG A 78 -12.46 -33.75 18.32
C ARG A 78 -11.96 -34.18 16.94
N GLY A 79 -12.83 -34.80 16.12
CA GLY A 79 -12.49 -35.16 14.75
C GLY A 79 -12.25 -33.92 13.88
N PHE A 80 -13.08 -32.88 14.03
CA PHE A 80 -12.88 -31.61 13.32
C PHE A 80 -11.53 -30.95 13.65
N LEU A 81 -11.16 -30.93 14.93
CA LEU A 81 -9.85 -30.40 15.36
C LEU A 81 -8.68 -31.26 14.87
N GLY A 82 -8.85 -32.59 14.78
CA GLY A 82 -7.88 -33.49 14.16
C GLY A 82 -7.66 -33.16 12.68
N ASP A 83 -8.75 -33.10 11.91
CA ASP A 83 -8.70 -32.73 10.49
C ASP A 83 -8.07 -31.35 10.26
N LEU A 84 -8.39 -30.38 11.12
CA LEU A 84 -7.82 -29.04 11.09
C LEU A 84 -6.30 -29.06 11.35
N HIS A 85 -5.86 -29.86 12.33
CA HIS A 85 -4.45 -30.03 12.65
C HIS A 85 -3.70 -30.66 11.46
N ASP A 86 -4.26 -31.70 10.86
CA ASP A 86 -3.63 -32.43 9.77
C ASP A 86 -3.52 -31.62 8.48
N THR A 87 -4.44 -30.68 8.27
CA THR A 87 -4.44 -29.75 7.13
C THR A 87 -3.74 -28.42 7.41
N ALA A 88 -3.28 -28.16 8.64
CA ALA A 88 -2.56 -26.94 9.01
C ALA A 88 -1.26 -26.71 8.19
N PRO A 89 -0.44 -27.73 7.85
CA PRO A 89 0.72 -27.52 6.99
C PRO A 89 0.35 -26.97 5.60
N TRP A 90 -0.81 -27.35 5.05
CA TRP A 90 -1.27 -26.85 3.76
C TRP A 90 -1.63 -25.38 3.82
N ALA A 91 -2.29 -24.94 4.91
CA ALA A 91 -2.57 -23.52 5.14
C ALA A 91 -1.27 -22.71 5.21
N GLY A 92 -0.24 -23.24 5.88
CA GLY A 92 1.09 -22.64 5.94
C GLY A 92 1.73 -22.47 4.56
N ALA A 93 1.69 -23.51 3.72
CA ALA A 93 2.25 -23.49 2.37
C ALA A 93 1.51 -22.48 1.46
N VAL A 94 0.17 -22.49 1.48
CA VAL A 94 -0.65 -21.53 0.72
C VAL A 94 -0.37 -20.10 1.18
N PHE A 95 -0.28 -19.87 2.48
CA PHE A 95 0.05 -18.56 3.04
C PHE A 95 1.43 -18.09 2.59
N ALA A 96 2.46 -18.93 2.69
CA ALA A 96 3.81 -18.59 2.29
C ALA A 96 3.87 -18.23 0.79
N GLY A 97 3.20 -19.00 -0.07
CA GLY A 97 3.12 -18.73 -1.50
C GLY A 97 2.38 -17.41 -1.81
N ALA A 98 1.21 -17.19 -1.20
CA ALA A 98 0.46 -15.95 -1.38
C ALA A 98 1.24 -14.73 -0.87
N TYR A 99 1.89 -14.85 0.28
CA TYR A 99 2.72 -13.80 0.87
C TYR A 99 3.90 -13.46 -0.02
N ALA A 100 4.66 -14.46 -0.48
CA ALA A 100 5.78 -14.25 -1.38
C ALA A 100 5.33 -13.55 -2.68
N ALA A 101 4.23 -13.98 -3.29
CA ALA A 101 3.71 -13.38 -4.51
C ALA A 101 3.27 -11.92 -4.32
N PHE A 102 2.50 -11.63 -3.27
CA PHE A 102 2.08 -10.25 -2.98
C PHE A 102 3.24 -9.35 -2.58
N TYR A 103 4.20 -9.88 -1.82
CA TYR A 103 5.40 -9.13 -1.43
C TYR A 103 6.29 -8.83 -2.63
N ALA A 104 6.53 -9.80 -3.51
CA ALA A 104 7.28 -9.61 -4.75
C ALA A 104 6.64 -8.53 -5.62
N ARG A 105 5.31 -8.57 -5.79
CA ARG A 105 4.58 -7.52 -6.51
C ARG A 105 4.76 -6.15 -5.83
N PHE A 106 4.55 -6.04 -4.52
CA PHE A 106 4.74 -4.79 -3.80
C PHE A 106 6.17 -4.25 -3.94
N SER A 107 7.19 -5.10 -3.81
CA SER A 107 8.59 -4.73 -3.95
C SER A 107 8.90 -4.21 -5.35
N SER A 108 8.40 -4.88 -6.40
CA SER A 108 8.58 -4.42 -7.79
C SER A 108 7.92 -3.06 -8.05
N GLN A 109 6.71 -2.83 -7.53
CA GLN A 109 6.00 -1.56 -7.69
C GLN A 109 6.73 -0.42 -6.98
N TRP A 110 7.23 -0.68 -5.78
CA TRP A 110 8.02 0.28 -5.03
C TRP A 110 9.33 0.63 -5.75
N ALA A 111 10.06 -0.40 -6.22
CA ALA A 111 11.33 -0.22 -6.94
C ALA A 111 11.14 0.53 -8.26
N TYR A 112 10.07 0.22 -9.00
CA TYR A 112 9.67 0.95 -10.20
C TYR A 112 9.48 2.45 -9.89
N LEU A 113 8.65 2.78 -8.90
CA LEU A 113 8.31 4.17 -8.62
C LEU A 113 9.52 4.97 -8.11
N ALA A 114 10.37 4.35 -7.28
CA ALA A 114 11.62 4.96 -6.84
C ALA A 114 12.62 5.16 -8.00
N GLY A 115 12.71 4.18 -8.92
CA GLY A 115 13.53 4.28 -10.12
C GLY A 115 13.07 5.41 -11.04
N LEU A 116 11.77 5.49 -11.31
CA LEU A 116 11.16 6.54 -12.12
C LEU A 116 11.45 7.92 -11.54
N TYR A 117 11.28 8.11 -10.22
CA TYR A 117 11.62 9.36 -9.55
C TYR A 117 13.07 9.80 -9.82
N ASN A 118 14.03 8.89 -9.65
CA ASN A 118 15.44 9.20 -9.87
C ASN A 118 15.74 9.53 -11.33
N GLN A 119 15.11 8.83 -12.28
CA GLN A 119 15.27 9.10 -13.72
C GLN A 119 14.71 10.48 -14.09
N ILE A 120 13.53 10.85 -13.59
CA ILE A 120 12.96 12.18 -13.85
C ILE A 120 13.85 13.26 -13.24
N LEU A 121 14.36 13.06 -12.02
CA LEU A 121 15.28 14.01 -11.38
C LEU A 121 16.58 14.19 -12.19
N GLN A 122 17.15 13.11 -12.72
CA GLN A 122 18.33 13.18 -13.60
C GLN A 122 18.02 13.95 -14.90
N ALA A 123 16.85 13.70 -15.49
CA ALA A 123 16.40 14.42 -16.68
C ALA A 123 16.17 15.91 -16.38
N GLU A 124 15.55 16.26 -15.25
CA GLU A 124 15.31 17.65 -14.84
C GLU A 124 16.61 18.46 -14.73
N LEU A 125 17.71 17.81 -14.34
CA LEU A 125 19.04 18.45 -14.27
C LEU A 125 19.73 18.62 -15.62
N ALA A 126 19.36 17.82 -16.62
CA ALA A 126 19.96 17.83 -17.96
C ALA A 126 19.18 18.68 -18.97
N VAL A 127 17.96 19.08 -18.63
CA VAL A 127 17.03 19.74 -19.53
C VAL A 127 17.15 21.26 -19.45
N GLU A 128 17.12 21.91 -20.60
CA GLU A 128 17.16 23.38 -20.71
C GLU A 128 15.87 24.04 -20.18
N PRO A 129 15.91 25.32 -19.75
CA PRO A 129 14.75 25.99 -19.12
C PRO A 129 13.48 26.03 -19.97
N ASP A 130 13.59 26.04 -21.31
CA ASP A 130 12.46 26.06 -22.25
C ASP A 130 11.75 24.70 -22.36
N GLN A 131 12.40 23.63 -21.93
CA GLN A 131 11.87 22.26 -22.00
C GLN A 131 11.25 21.79 -20.67
N LYS A 132 11.19 22.66 -19.66
CA LYS A 132 10.72 22.35 -18.30
C LYS A 132 9.30 21.77 -18.27
N GLU A 133 8.43 22.22 -19.18
CA GLU A 133 7.06 21.71 -19.31
C GLU A 133 7.03 20.19 -19.56
N ARG A 134 7.99 19.65 -20.31
CA ARG A 134 8.08 18.20 -20.57
C ARG A 134 8.36 17.40 -19.30
N ILE A 135 9.19 17.96 -18.41
CA ILE A 135 9.48 17.36 -17.10
C ILE A 135 8.26 17.42 -16.19
N GLU A 136 7.46 18.48 -16.27
CA GLU A 136 6.23 18.59 -15.48
C GLU A 136 5.22 17.50 -15.85
N VAL A 137 5.07 17.18 -17.14
CA VAL A 137 4.25 16.05 -17.60
C VAL A 137 4.75 14.72 -17.03
N TRP A 138 6.08 14.52 -16.95
CA TRP A 138 6.64 13.31 -16.35
C TRP A 138 6.38 13.23 -14.85
N TRP A 139 6.47 14.36 -14.14
CA TRP A 139 6.09 14.42 -12.74
C TRP A 139 4.60 14.12 -12.52
N VAL A 140 3.73 14.53 -13.44
CA VAL A 140 2.31 14.15 -13.41
C VAL A 140 2.14 12.63 -13.58
N GLY A 141 2.85 12.01 -14.53
CA GLY A 141 2.85 10.55 -14.72
C GLY A 141 3.32 9.81 -13.47
N PHE A 142 4.36 10.30 -12.79
CA PHE A 142 4.80 9.77 -11.50
C PHE A 142 3.71 9.82 -10.42
N ILE A 143 2.98 10.94 -10.32
CA ILE A 143 1.89 11.10 -9.33
C ILE A 143 0.73 10.15 -9.66
N GLU A 144 0.36 10.03 -10.94
CA GLU A 144 -0.69 9.13 -11.40
C GLU A 144 -0.34 7.66 -11.11
N ASP A 145 0.87 7.23 -11.45
CA ASP A 145 1.34 5.87 -11.15
C ASP A 145 1.36 5.61 -9.64
N ALA A 146 1.79 6.59 -8.83
CA ALA A 146 1.75 6.46 -7.38
C ALA A 146 0.32 6.26 -6.85
N LEU A 147 -0.68 6.91 -7.46
CA LEU A 147 -2.10 6.71 -7.13
C LEU A 147 -2.57 5.31 -7.52
N GLU A 148 -2.36 4.90 -8.77
CA GLU A 148 -2.82 3.60 -9.30
C GLU A 148 -2.12 2.41 -8.62
N LEU A 149 -0.88 2.57 -8.18
CA LEU A 149 -0.14 1.57 -7.42
C LEU A 149 -0.47 1.56 -5.92
N HIS A 150 -1.36 2.46 -5.47
CA HIS A 150 -1.72 2.67 -4.06
C HIS A 150 -0.51 3.03 -3.18
N LEU A 151 0.47 3.75 -3.75
CA LEU A 151 1.71 4.17 -3.07
C LEU A 151 1.71 5.67 -2.72
N ALA A 152 0.82 6.49 -3.30
CA ALA A 152 0.80 7.94 -3.10
C ALA A 152 0.76 8.38 -1.63
N THR A 153 0.08 7.62 -0.77
CA THR A 153 -0.04 7.90 0.68
C THR A 153 1.01 7.19 1.53
N LYS A 154 2.07 6.62 0.94
CA LYS A 154 3.24 6.21 1.72
C LYS A 154 4.02 7.44 2.17
N PRO A 155 4.50 7.51 3.42
CA PRO A 155 5.20 8.69 3.94
C PRO A 155 6.25 9.29 2.99
N MET A 156 7.11 8.44 2.40
CA MET A 156 8.15 8.90 1.48
C MET A 156 7.60 9.51 0.18
N PHE A 157 6.57 8.90 -0.42
CA PHE A 157 5.99 9.38 -1.68
C PHE A 157 5.03 10.55 -1.44
N ALA A 158 4.29 10.53 -0.33
CA ALA A 158 3.39 11.60 0.06
C ALA A 158 4.13 12.93 0.21
N ALA A 159 5.30 12.94 0.85
CA ALA A 159 6.13 14.14 0.98
C ALA A 159 6.58 14.68 -0.39
N VAL A 160 7.05 13.79 -1.27
CA VAL A 160 7.47 14.14 -2.64
C VAL A 160 6.29 14.70 -3.45
N ILE A 161 5.15 14.00 -3.47
CA ILE A 161 3.96 14.41 -4.20
C ILE A 161 3.45 15.74 -3.67
N ARG A 162 3.38 15.93 -2.35
CA ARG A 162 3.01 17.21 -1.72
C ARG A 162 3.90 18.35 -2.22
N HIS A 163 5.22 18.15 -2.27
CA HIS A 163 6.14 19.13 -2.82
C HIS A 163 5.92 19.37 -4.32
N LEU A 164 5.76 18.33 -5.13
CA LEU A 164 5.52 18.44 -6.58
C LEU A 164 4.24 19.22 -6.89
N LEU A 165 3.17 19.01 -6.12
CA LEU A 165 1.90 19.73 -6.28
C LEU A 165 1.99 21.23 -5.92
N THR A 166 3.07 21.69 -5.27
CA THR A 166 3.33 23.13 -5.12
C THR A 166 3.83 23.79 -6.42
N LYS A 167 4.33 23.01 -7.38
CA LYS A 167 4.78 23.51 -8.69
C LYS A 167 3.53 23.78 -9.57
N PRO A 168 3.27 25.04 -9.99
CA PRO A 168 2.04 25.37 -10.71
C PRO A 168 1.86 24.60 -12.03
N GLY A 169 2.94 24.35 -12.76
CA GLY A 169 2.90 23.61 -14.02
C GLY A 169 2.50 22.15 -13.82
N VAL A 170 3.13 21.44 -12.86
CA VAL A 170 2.73 20.06 -12.49
C VAL A 170 1.26 19.98 -12.10
N ARG A 171 0.77 20.94 -11.30
CA ARG A 171 -0.63 20.98 -10.89
C ARG A 171 -1.58 21.15 -12.10
N LYS A 172 -1.28 22.11 -12.97
CA LYS A 172 -2.05 22.39 -14.19
C LYS A 172 -2.08 21.17 -15.11
N GLU A 173 -0.92 20.56 -15.34
CA GLU A 173 -0.81 19.36 -16.16
C GLU A 173 -1.54 18.16 -15.54
N PHE A 174 -1.57 18.03 -14.21
CA PHE A 174 -2.36 16.99 -13.55
C PHE A 174 -3.87 17.20 -13.78
N GLU A 175 -4.37 18.42 -13.60
CA GLU A 175 -5.79 18.75 -13.78
C GLU A 175 -6.27 18.52 -15.23
N ASN A 176 -5.41 18.76 -16.22
CA ASN A 176 -5.73 18.67 -17.64
C ASN A 176 -5.42 17.31 -18.27
N GLY A 177 -4.32 16.67 -17.85
CA GLY A 177 -3.77 15.46 -18.47
C GLY A 177 -4.22 14.15 -17.82
N VAL A 178 -4.59 14.15 -16.54
CA VAL A 178 -5.01 12.92 -15.84
C VAL A 178 -6.52 12.72 -15.97
N PRO A 179 -7.00 11.49 -16.28
CA PRO A 179 -8.43 11.18 -16.24
C PRO A 179 -9.05 11.53 -14.89
N GLY A 180 -9.97 12.51 -14.90
CA GLY A 180 -10.61 13.03 -13.70
C GLY A 180 -9.73 13.95 -12.83
N GLY A 181 -8.60 14.44 -13.35
CA GLY A 181 -7.60 15.22 -12.62
C GLY A 181 -8.19 16.36 -11.78
N LYS A 182 -9.13 17.14 -12.33
CA LYS A 182 -9.79 18.27 -11.63
C LYS A 182 -10.45 17.90 -10.29
N TRP A 183 -11.08 16.73 -10.20
CA TRP A 183 -11.72 16.29 -8.96
C TRP A 183 -10.84 15.36 -8.14
N ARG A 184 -9.91 14.64 -8.79
CA ARG A 184 -8.91 13.78 -8.11
C ARG A 184 -7.89 14.60 -7.32
N LEU A 185 -7.48 15.74 -7.84
CA LEU A 185 -6.39 16.54 -7.28
C LEU A 185 -6.69 17.04 -5.85
N PRO A 186 -7.86 17.66 -5.55
CA PRO A 186 -8.14 18.11 -4.19
C PRO A 186 -8.13 16.96 -3.18
N GLU A 187 -8.67 15.80 -3.56
CA GLU A 187 -8.70 14.62 -2.68
C GLU A 187 -7.30 14.04 -2.46
N LEU A 188 -6.48 13.97 -3.52
CA LEU A 188 -5.07 13.60 -3.41
C LEU A 188 -4.33 14.54 -2.48
N GLN A 189 -4.47 15.85 -2.66
CA GLN A 189 -3.80 16.88 -1.85
C GLN A 189 -4.12 16.69 -0.36
N ILE A 190 -5.40 16.54 -0.02
CA ILE A 190 -5.86 16.28 1.36
C ILE A 190 -5.19 15.01 1.91
N ALA A 191 -5.16 13.93 1.12
CA ALA A 191 -4.61 12.65 1.56
C ALA A 191 -3.08 12.71 1.79
N VAL A 192 -2.33 13.36 0.90
CA VAL A 192 -0.86 13.47 1.04
C VAL A 192 -0.47 14.45 2.14
N ASP A 193 -1.21 15.56 2.31
CA ASP A 193 -0.98 16.52 3.39
C ASP A 193 -1.21 15.86 4.76
N ALA A 194 -2.29 15.09 4.91
CA ALA A 194 -2.57 14.36 6.15
C ALA A 194 -1.43 13.41 6.55
N VAL A 195 -0.89 12.66 5.58
CA VAL A 195 0.23 11.74 5.81
C VAL A 195 1.53 12.49 6.11
N ALA A 196 1.81 13.57 5.38
CA ALA A 196 3.01 14.38 5.60
C ALA A 196 3.02 15.01 7.00
N MET A 197 1.91 15.64 7.40
CA MET A 197 1.76 16.22 8.74
C MET A 197 1.88 15.17 9.86
N GLU A 198 1.29 13.98 9.68
CA GLU A 198 1.45 12.90 10.66
C GLU A 198 2.91 12.44 10.77
N THR A 199 3.62 12.39 9.65
CA THR A 199 5.03 11.98 9.59
C THR A 199 5.94 13.02 10.24
N GLU A 200 5.74 14.30 9.94
CA GLU A 200 6.44 15.44 10.55
C GLU A 200 6.25 15.43 12.08
N LYS A 201 5.00 15.30 12.55
CA LYS A 201 4.70 15.22 13.99
C LYS A 201 5.39 14.05 14.69
N LYS A 202 5.45 12.88 14.05
CA LYS A 202 6.16 11.71 14.59
C LYS A 202 7.66 11.97 14.69
N TRP A 203 8.25 12.54 13.65
CA TRP A 203 9.66 12.91 13.62
C TRP A 203 10.02 13.90 14.73
N GLU A 204 9.23 14.97 14.90
CA GLU A 204 9.42 15.96 15.97
C GLU A 204 9.35 15.32 17.36
N ALA A 205 8.38 14.42 17.58
CA ALA A 205 8.25 13.70 18.84
C ALA A 205 9.48 12.80 19.13
N GLU A 206 10.03 12.14 18.11
CA GLU A 206 11.25 11.34 18.22
C GLU A 206 12.48 12.19 18.53
N VAL A 207 12.64 13.32 17.84
CA VAL A 207 13.74 14.28 18.08
C VAL A 207 13.66 14.83 19.50
N ALA A 208 12.47 15.25 19.96
CA ALA A 208 12.26 15.75 21.32
C ALA A 208 12.54 14.68 22.40
N LYS A 209 12.29 13.40 22.11
CA LYS A 209 12.61 12.27 22.99
C LYS A 209 14.12 12.00 23.05
N LYS A 210 14.83 12.12 21.91
CA LYS A 210 16.28 11.93 21.84
C LYS A 210 17.03 13.10 22.51
N GLY A 211 16.64 14.35 22.24
CA GLY A 211 17.26 15.55 22.82
C GLY A 211 17.15 15.60 24.36
N ARG A 212 16.07 15.07 24.94
CA ARG A 212 15.92 14.96 26.41
C ARG A 212 16.87 13.96 27.07
N LYS A 213 17.31 12.93 26.35
CA LYS A 213 18.22 11.90 26.90
C LYS A 213 19.67 12.37 26.94
N THR A 214 20.07 13.27 26.04
CA THR A 214 21.44 13.80 25.98
C THR A 214 21.75 14.81 27.09
N THR A 215 20.75 15.53 27.60
CA THR A 215 20.95 16.57 28.64
C THR A 215 21.04 16.01 30.07
N THR A 216 20.71 14.74 30.30
CA THR A 216 20.68 14.12 31.65
C THR A 216 21.90 13.25 31.97
N SER A 217 22.88 13.13 31.08
CA SER A 217 24.07 12.26 31.26
C SER A 217 25.42 13.00 31.34
N SER A 218 25.41 14.31 31.57
CA SER A 218 26.63 15.11 31.79
C SER A 218 26.96 15.21 33.29
N SER A 219 27.28 14.09 33.95
CA SER A 219 28.11 14.15 35.17
C SER A 219 29.56 14.28 34.71
N VAL A 220 30.06 15.51 34.70
CA VAL A 220 31.47 15.82 34.45
C VAL A 220 32.32 14.99 35.43
N PRO A 221 33.27 14.15 34.96
CA PRO A 221 34.22 13.52 35.86
C PRO A 221 35.06 14.63 36.49
N ASN A 222 35.01 14.75 37.82
CA ASN A 222 35.92 15.61 38.57
C ASN A 222 37.36 15.18 38.25
N LEU A 223 38.12 16.04 37.58
CA LEU A 223 39.56 15.87 37.43
C LEU A 223 40.20 16.03 38.83
N PRO A 224 41.03 15.07 39.28
CA PRO A 224 41.78 15.23 40.52
C PRO A 224 42.83 16.33 40.33
N THR A 225 42.82 17.30 41.24
CA THR A 225 43.86 18.31 41.47
C THR A 225 45.08 17.70 42.14
#